data_AF-A0AAV4J9H7-F1
#
_entry.id   AF-A0AAV4J9H7-F1
#
_cell.length_a   1.000
_cell.length_b   1.000
_cell.length_c   1.000
_cell.angle_alpha   90.00
_cell.angle_beta   90.00
_cell.angle_gamma   90.00
#
_symmetry.space_group_name_H-M   'P 1'
#
loop_
_entity.id
_entity.type
_entity.pdbx_description
1 polymer ?
#
loop_
_entity_poly.entity_id
_entity_poly.type
_entity_poly.pdbx_seq_one_letter_code
_entity_poly.pdbx_strand_id
1 'polypeptide(L)'
;MIINKTFENHEDLDINNGILVALPKPGKPKGPPQNLRPVTLLNFIRKVLSTIALTRIRHAVENYISCSQSGFRPNRSTSDVVWAHRWISAKVLNYAEIEIDITYVCGI
;
A
#
# COMPACT_ATOMS: atom_id res chain seq x y z
N MET A 1 -20.71 -13.45 18.55
CA MET A 1 -19.29 -13.14 18.29
C MET A 1 -18.85 -12.06 19.27
N ILE A 2 -17.67 -12.16 19.90
CA ILE A 2 -17.21 -11.23 20.95
C ILE A 2 -17.38 -9.77 20.53
N ILE A 3 -17.01 -9.44 19.28
CA ILE A 3 -17.08 -8.10 18.70
C ILE A 3 -18.51 -7.52 18.71
N ASN A 4 -19.51 -8.27 18.23
CA ASN A 4 -20.90 -7.78 18.21
C ASN A 4 -21.41 -7.52 19.62
N LYS A 5 -21.04 -8.39 20.57
CA LYS A 5 -21.41 -8.24 21.99
C LYS A 5 -20.77 -7.00 22.61
N THR A 6 -19.51 -6.70 22.29
CA THR A 6 -18.84 -5.46 22.76
C THR A 6 -19.52 -4.22 22.19
N PHE A 7 -19.92 -4.26 20.91
CA PHE A 7 -20.68 -3.15 20.29
C PHE A 7 -22.07 -2.98 20.89
N GLU A 8 -22.82 -4.06 21.08
CA GLU A 8 -24.17 -4.05 21.70
C GLU A 8 -24.13 -3.53 23.14
N ASN A 9 -23.11 -3.93 23.91
CA ASN A 9 -22.94 -3.53 25.31
C ASN A 9 -22.25 -2.17 25.48
N HIS A 10 -21.78 -1.54 24.39
CA HIS A 10 -20.97 -0.32 24.41
C HIS A 10 -19.71 -0.44 25.29
N GLU A 11 -19.12 -1.63 25.29
CA GLU A 11 -17.86 -1.92 25.98
C GLU A 11 -16.66 -1.59 25.07
N ASP A 12 -15.57 -1.14 25.68
CA ASP A 12 -14.34 -0.86 24.95
C ASP A 12 -13.66 -2.15 24.48
N LEU A 13 -13.35 -2.20 23.19
CA LEU A 13 -12.43 -3.18 22.64
C LEU A 13 -11.00 -2.68 22.88
N ASP A 14 -10.18 -3.46 23.58
CA ASP A 14 -8.74 -3.16 23.69
C ASP A 14 -8.07 -3.34 22.31
N ILE A 15 -8.11 -2.29 21.48
CA ILE A 15 -7.50 -2.23 20.13
C ILE A 15 -6.37 -1.22 20.02
N ASN A 16 -6.06 -0.52 21.11
CA ASN A 16 -5.09 0.58 21.11
C ASN A 16 -3.67 0.13 21.44
N ASN A 17 -3.51 -1.06 22.03
CA ASN A 17 -2.22 -1.60 22.41
C ASN A 17 -1.48 -2.32 21.25
N GLY A 18 -0.16 -2.21 21.25
CA GLY A 18 0.72 -2.88 20.28
C GLY A 18 2.16 -2.96 20.75
N ILE A 19 2.91 -3.95 20.23
CA ILE A 19 4.31 -4.17 20.60
C ILE A 19 5.22 -3.55 19.54
N LEU A 20 6.07 -2.60 19.93
CA LEU A 20 7.04 -2.00 19.01
C LEU A 20 8.27 -2.90 18.86
N VAL A 21 8.58 -3.30 17.63
CA VAL A 21 9.76 -4.10 17.29
C VAL A 21 10.59 -3.35 16.25
N ALA A 22 11.89 -3.18 16.52
CA ALA A 22 12.80 -2.50 15.60
C ALA A 22 13.57 -3.53 14.75
N LEU A 23 13.32 -3.56 13.44
CA LEU A 23 13.93 -4.50 12.51
C LEU A 23 15.10 -3.85 11.74
N PRO A 24 16.27 -4.48 11.60
CA PRO A 24 17.37 -3.92 10.83
C PRO A 24 17.04 -3.83 9.33
N LYS A 25 17.42 -2.72 8.69
CA LYS A 25 17.35 -2.56 7.23
C LYS A 25 18.39 -3.47 6.57
N PRO A 26 18.03 -4.20 5.50
CA PRO A 26 18.97 -5.02 4.74
C PRO A 26 20.04 -4.11 4.10
N GLY A 27 21.28 -4.59 4.05
CA GLY A 27 22.40 -3.87 3.44
C GLY A 27 22.86 -2.63 4.20
N LYS A 28 22.47 -2.45 5.46
CA LYS A 28 22.91 -1.34 6.32
C LYS A 28 23.60 -1.87 7.59
N PRO A 29 24.57 -1.12 8.15
CA PRO A 29 25.23 -1.55 9.39
C PRO A 29 24.22 -1.60 10.54
N LYS A 30 24.33 -2.66 11.35
CA LYS A 30 23.51 -2.86 12.56
C LYS A 30 23.93 -1.88 13.65
N GLY A 31 22.98 -1.44 14.48
CA GLY A 31 23.25 -0.55 15.62
C GLY A 31 22.58 0.83 15.48
N PRO A 32 22.90 1.64 14.45
CA PRO A 32 22.33 2.97 14.32
C PRO A 32 20.79 2.95 14.23
N PRO A 33 20.07 3.77 15.00
CA PRO A 33 18.60 3.84 14.97
C PRO A 33 18.04 4.14 13.56
N GLN A 34 18.76 4.93 12.76
CA GLN A 34 18.40 5.29 11.38
C GLN A 34 18.37 4.06 10.46
N ASN A 35 19.09 3.00 10.82
CA ASN A 35 19.15 1.74 10.08
C ASN A 35 18.10 0.73 10.56
N LEU A 36 17.22 1.11 11.49
CA LEU A 36 16.11 0.28 11.94
C LEU A 36 14.81 0.69 11.23
N ARG A 37 13.88 -0.27 11.15
CA ARG A 37 12.48 -0.08 10.75
C ARG A 37 11.63 -0.36 11.98
N PRO A 38 10.99 0.66 12.59
CA PRO A 38 10.02 0.43 13.63
C PRO A 38 8.78 -0.24 13.02
N VAL A 39 8.39 -1.40 13.55
CA VAL A 39 7.16 -2.11 13.19
C VAL A 39 6.35 -2.32 14.46
N THR A 40 5.12 -1.83 14.47
CA THR A 40 4.19 -2.07 15.59
C THR A 40 3.38 -3.33 15.32
N LEU A 41 3.60 -4.36 16.13
CA LEU A 41 2.80 -5.58 16.13
C LEU A 41 1.45 -5.30 16.79
N LEU A 42 0.43 -5.23 15.94
CA LEU A 42 -0.94 -4.99 16.35
C LEU A 42 -1.56 -6.26 16.94
N ASN A 43 -2.49 -6.08 17.86
CA ASN A 43 -3.28 -7.18 18.39
C ASN A 43 -4.14 -7.85 17.30
N PHE A 44 -4.61 -9.07 17.59
CA PHE A 44 -5.34 -9.88 16.63
C PHE A 44 -6.67 -9.22 16.21
N ILE A 45 -7.44 -8.69 17.17
CA ILE A 45 -8.73 -8.06 16.92
C ILE A 45 -8.59 -6.87 15.96
N ARG A 46 -7.62 -5.99 16.21
CA ARG A 46 -7.32 -4.83 15.36
C ARG A 46 -6.92 -5.23 13.95
N LYS A 47 -6.15 -6.32 13.79
CA LYS A 47 -5.81 -6.86 12.46
C LYS A 47 -7.06 -7.33 11.72
N VAL A 48 -7.92 -8.10 12.38
CA VAL A 48 -9.19 -8.58 11.79
C VAL A 48 -10.08 -7.41 11.37
N LEU A 49 -10.29 -6.42 12.26
CA LEU A 49 -11.09 -5.23 11.95
C LEU A 49 -10.49 -4.43 10.78
N SER A 50 -9.16 -4.28 10.74
CA SER A 50 -8.47 -3.62 9.63
C SER A 50 -8.68 -4.35 8.30
N THR A 51 -8.63 -5.69 8.29
CA THR A 51 -8.88 -6.50 7.09
C THR A 51 -10.34 -6.39 6.62
N ILE A 52 -11.30 -6.38 7.55
CA ILE A 52 -12.72 -6.18 7.22
C ILE A 52 -12.92 -4.79 6.62
N ALA A 53 -12.39 -3.74 7.26
CA ALA A 53 -12.46 -2.38 6.78
C ALA A 53 -11.83 -2.25 5.38
N LEU A 54 -10.63 -2.78 5.18
CA LEU A 54 -9.94 -2.80 3.89
C LEU A 54 -10.80 -3.46 2.81
N THR A 55 -11.35 -4.64 3.07
CA THR A 55 -12.19 -5.37 2.12
C THR A 55 -13.42 -4.56 1.71
N ARG A 56 -14.04 -3.84 2.66
CA ARG A 56 -15.22 -3.00 2.39
C ARG A 56 -14.90 -1.75 1.59
N ILE A 57 -13.81 -1.04 1.91
CA ILE A 57 -13.48 0.23 1.24
C ILE A 57 -12.80 0.03 -0.11
N ARG A 58 -12.16 -1.12 -0.34
CA ARG A 58 -11.31 -1.37 -1.52
C ARG A 58 -11.99 -0.98 -2.82
N HIS A 59 -13.19 -1.48 -3.08
CA HIS A 59 -13.91 -1.20 -4.32
C HIS A 59 -14.23 0.29 -4.50
N ALA A 60 -14.59 0.98 -3.43
CA ALA A 60 -14.87 2.42 -3.49
C ALA A 60 -13.59 3.22 -3.78
N VAL A 61 -12.47 2.84 -3.17
CA VAL A 61 -11.19 3.53 -3.33
C VAL A 61 -10.58 3.33 -4.72
N GLU A 62 -10.79 2.18 -5.37
CA GLU A 62 -10.27 1.93 -6.73
C GLU A 62 -10.70 2.99 -7.75
N ASN A 63 -11.89 3.59 -7.59
CA ASN A 63 -12.39 4.67 -8.47
C ASN A 63 -11.60 5.98 -8.34
N TYR A 64 -10.84 6.16 -7.26
CA TYR A 64 -10.08 7.37 -6.97
C TYR A 64 -8.57 7.17 -7.09
N ILE A 65 -8.11 5.92 -7.27
CA ILE A 65 -6.69 5.64 -7.44
C ILE A 65 -6.29 5.91 -8.88
N SER A 66 -5.27 6.76 -9.07
CA SER A 66 -4.64 6.95 -10.38
C SER A 66 -4.24 5.61 -10.98
N CYS A 67 -4.46 5.44 -12.26
CA CYS A 67 -4.06 4.22 -12.91
C CYS A 67 -2.56 4.00 -13.03
N SER A 68 -1.75 5.06 -12.96
CA SER A 68 -0.30 4.94 -12.90
C SER A 68 0.18 4.31 -11.59
N GLN A 69 -0.71 4.22 -10.58
CA GLN A 69 -0.43 3.52 -9.34
C GLN A 69 -0.56 2.01 -9.54
N SER A 70 0.56 1.32 -9.45
CA SER A 70 0.64 -0.16 -9.43
C SER A 70 0.86 -0.73 -8.03
N GLY A 71 1.33 0.07 -7.09
CA GLY A 71 1.63 -0.38 -5.72
C GLY A 71 0.37 -0.76 -4.96
N PHE A 72 0.42 -1.88 -4.23
CA PHE A 72 -0.65 -2.35 -3.32
C PHE A 72 -2.02 -2.57 -3.98
N ARG A 73 -2.07 -2.72 -5.31
CA ARG A 73 -3.30 -2.99 -6.06
C ARG A 73 -3.38 -4.45 -6.50
N PRO A 74 -4.59 -5.03 -6.56
CA PRO A 74 -4.77 -6.34 -7.18
C PRO A 74 -4.34 -6.30 -8.65
N ASN A 75 -3.79 -7.40 -9.15
CA ASN A 75 -3.47 -7.57 -10.58
C ASN A 75 -2.51 -6.51 -11.14
N ARG A 76 -1.76 -5.83 -10.28
CA ARG A 76 -0.70 -4.89 -10.64
C ARG A 76 0.59 -5.30 -9.95
N SER A 77 1.71 -5.04 -10.62
CA SER A 77 3.04 -5.38 -10.14
C SER A 77 4.03 -4.25 -10.41
N THR A 78 5.22 -4.37 -9.84
CA THR A 78 6.33 -3.45 -10.15
C THR A 78 6.76 -3.54 -11.62
N SER A 79 6.52 -4.68 -12.28
CA SER A 79 6.81 -4.87 -13.70
C SER A 79 6.00 -3.94 -14.60
N ASP A 80 4.76 -3.62 -14.23
CA ASP A 80 3.91 -2.70 -15.01
C ASP A 80 4.55 -1.30 -15.08
N VAL A 81 5.08 -0.84 -13.95
CA VAL A 81 5.76 0.47 -13.86
C VAL A 81 7.06 0.47 -14.67
N VAL A 82 7.85 -0.60 -14.56
CA VAL A 82 9.10 -0.74 -15.32
C VAL A 82 8.82 -0.78 -16.82
N TRP A 83 7.80 -1.53 -17.25
CA TRP A 83 7.42 -1.63 -18.65
C TRP A 83 6.98 -0.28 -19.20
N ALA A 84 6.07 0.41 -18.50
CA ALA A 84 5.58 1.73 -18.89
C ALA A 84 6.75 2.73 -19.01
N HIS A 85 7.64 2.75 -18.01
CA HIS A 85 8.84 3.59 -18.04
C HIS A 85 9.71 3.30 -19.27
N ARG A 86 10.04 2.03 -19.53
CA ARG A 86 10.89 1.63 -20.67
C ARG A 86 10.24 1.97 -22.01
N TRP A 87 8.93 1.80 -22.12
CA TRP A 87 8.18 2.14 -23.33
C TRP A 87 8.23 3.65 -23.60
N ILE A 88 8.00 4.48 -22.58
CA ILE A 88 8.14 5.95 -22.68
C ILE A 88 9.56 6.33 -23.09
N SER A 89 10.58 5.77 -22.42
CA SER A 89 11.99 6.03 -22.78
C SER A 89 12.28 5.67 -24.24
N ALA A 90 11.78 4.52 -24.72
CA ALA A 90 11.97 4.10 -26.10
C ALA A 90 11.29 5.06 -27.09
N LYS A 91 10.08 5.54 -26.79
CA LYS A 91 9.38 6.52 -27.64
C LYS A 91 10.15 7.83 -27.75
N VAL A 92 10.61 8.39 -26.62
CA VAL A 92 11.39 9.64 -26.61
C VAL A 92 12.69 9.51 -27.41
N LEU A 93 13.38 8.36 -27.31
CA LEU A 93 14.65 8.15 -28.03
C LEU A 93 14.48 8.00 -29.55
N ASN A 94 13.33 7.53 -30.02
CA ASN A 94 13.13 7.21 -31.44
C ASN A 94 12.40 8.30 -32.23
N TYR A 95 11.87 9.34 -31.59
CA TYR A 95 11.08 10.38 -32.25
C TYR A 95 11.39 11.75 -31.62
N ALA A 96 11.78 12.72 -32.45
CA ALA A 96 12.32 14.02 -32.00
C ALA A 96 11.26 15.00 -31.46
N GLU A 97 9.98 14.81 -31.79
CA GLU A 97 8.86 15.65 -31.34
C GLU A 97 7.67 14.76 -30.96
N ILE A 98 7.64 14.27 -29.71
CA ILE A 98 6.43 13.62 -29.16
C ILE A 98 6.01 14.36 -27.91
N GLU A 99 4.79 14.88 -27.93
CA GLU A 99 4.08 15.31 -26.72
C GLU A 99 3.51 14.06 -26.04
N ILE A 100 4.14 13.64 -24.94
CA ILE A 100 3.71 12.46 -24.17
C ILE A 100 2.82 12.96 -23.04
N ASP A 101 1.50 12.81 -23.23
CA ASP A 101 0.56 12.97 -22.12
C ASP A 101 0.59 11.73 -21.24
N ILE A 102 1.28 11.84 -20.09
CA ILE A 102 1.46 10.77 -19.10
C ILE A 102 0.11 10.35 -18.49
N THR A 103 -0.93 11.15 -18.67
CA THR A 103 -2.30 10.87 -18.21
C THR A 103 -2.96 9.75 -19.03
N TYR A 104 -2.62 9.57 -20.32
CA TYR A 104 -3.21 8.57 -21.22
C TYR A 104 -2.60 7.15 -21.13
N VAL A 105 -1.53 6.95 -20.36
CA VAL A 105 -1.02 5.59 -20.05
C VAL A 105 -2.04 4.80 -19.21
N CYS A 106 -3.12 5.46 -18.80
CA CYS A 106 -4.35 4.78 -18.49
C CYS A 106 -5.60 5.55 -18.90
N GLY A 107 -6.27 5.00 -19.89
CA GLY A 107 -7.64 5.40 -20.18
C GLY A 107 -8.11 4.77 -21.48
N ILE A 108 -8.85 3.67 -21.32
CA ILE A 108 -9.75 3.02 -22.29
C ILE A 108 -9.08 2.12 -23.32
#